data_AF-A0A6G3TA61-F1
#
_entry.id   AF-A0A6G3TA61-F1
#
_cell.length_a   1.000
_cell.length_b   1.000
_cell.length_c   1.000
_cell.angle_alpha   90.00
_cell.angle_beta   90.00
_cell.angle_gamma   90.00
#
_symmetry.space_group_name_H-M   'P 1'
#
loop_
_entity.id
_entity.type
_entity.pdbx_description
1 polymer ?
#
loop_
_entity_poly.entity_id
_entity_poly.type
_entity_poly.pdbx_seq_one_letter_code
_entity_poly.pdbx_strand_id
1 'polypeptide(L)'
;MPPRPRMLAAAITAALALGAQAVPAAAADGPAGDSTTTTSRGVEIPAFYTPPSELPGADGTLIRHEPLPLALSLPGIDGPLPGRAIRLMYKSTDANGEAVAVTGAYIEPAAKWRGDGPRPLVAVAPGTMGQGDQCAASMALEHPLQLNGQTVSVGYEDLSVYRLLLRGVAVVVTDYVGLGTTDRLHTYVNRVDGAHAVLDAVRAARALDSASVTSGSRVGLFGYSQGGGATAAAAELQPSYAPDVQLAGTYAGAPPADLTEVTKAIDGSDLAGALGWSLNGFLQTEPALRPIADRYINEAGQEALKDLSTMCVGDALFGYGGDSSTDWTKTGQSISDVIRAEPALQSFLAEQRIGSSEPGSPVRVATGVSDDLVPHGQARRLAVDWCGKGAKVTYVPVLLPGVGSGLLNHFAPLLADQGNAIAWLTDRLSGEPAGSNCWSMPVQP
;
A
#
# COMPACT_ATOMS: atom_id res chain seq x y z
N MET A 1 27.44 40.57 -14.40
CA MET A 1 26.60 39.49 -14.98
C MET A 1 27.42 38.21 -15.02
N PRO A 2 27.16 37.21 -14.15
CA PRO A 2 27.65 35.87 -14.36
C PRO A 2 26.65 35.05 -15.20
N PRO A 3 27.11 34.13 -16.06
CA PRO A 3 26.26 33.37 -16.97
C PRO A 3 25.53 32.23 -16.27
N ARG A 4 24.29 31.97 -16.71
CA ARG A 4 23.41 30.88 -16.26
C ARG A 4 24.00 29.49 -16.61
N PRO A 5 23.87 28.48 -15.75
CA PRO A 5 24.20 27.10 -16.13
C PRO A 5 23.06 26.51 -16.97
N ARG A 6 23.44 25.96 -18.14
CA ARG A 6 22.55 25.22 -19.04
C ARG A 6 22.28 23.82 -18.47
N MET A 7 21.01 23.49 -18.27
CA MET A 7 20.54 22.12 -18.07
C MET A 7 20.85 21.29 -19.33
N LEU A 8 21.60 20.21 -19.20
CA LEU A 8 21.67 19.16 -20.22
C LEU A 8 20.50 18.20 -19.99
N ALA A 9 19.52 18.27 -20.88
CA ALA A 9 18.54 17.21 -21.08
C ALA A 9 19.22 16.07 -21.85
N ALA A 10 19.34 14.89 -21.23
CA ALA A 10 19.71 13.67 -21.94
C ALA A 10 18.42 12.99 -22.40
N ALA A 11 18.15 13.06 -23.70
CA ALA A 11 17.08 12.32 -24.36
C ALA A 11 17.53 10.87 -24.57
N ILE A 12 16.78 9.91 -24.02
CA ILE A 12 16.90 8.49 -24.36
C ILE A 12 15.76 8.16 -25.33
N THR A 13 16.09 8.04 -26.60
CA THR A 13 15.21 7.53 -27.66
C THR A 13 15.26 6.00 -27.64
N ALA A 14 14.18 5.35 -27.21
CA ALA A 14 13.94 3.93 -27.45
C ALA A 14 12.82 3.77 -28.49
N ALA A 15 13.14 3.11 -29.60
CA ALA A 15 12.25 2.87 -30.72
C ALA A 15 11.19 1.82 -30.36
N LEU A 16 9.91 2.20 -30.43
CA LEU A 16 8.76 1.30 -30.32
C LEU A 16 8.38 0.79 -31.71
N ALA A 17 8.51 -0.52 -31.91
CA ALA A 17 7.81 -1.25 -32.97
C ALA A 17 6.64 -2.00 -32.33
N LEU A 18 5.48 -1.36 -32.21
CA LEU A 18 4.22 -1.98 -31.81
C LEU A 18 3.47 -2.41 -33.08
N GLY A 19 3.42 -3.72 -33.32
CA GLY A 19 2.49 -4.32 -34.27
C GLY A 19 1.08 -4.26 -33.67
N ALA A 20 0.17 -3.56 -34.33
CA ALA A 20 -1.25 -3.60 -33.99
C ALA A 20 -1.82 -5.00 -34.29
N GLN A 21 -2.37 -5.67 -33.29
CA GLN A 21 -3.29 -6.79 -33.50
C GLN A 21 -4.65 -6.41 -32.93
N ALA A 22 -5.63 -6.27 -33.82
CA ALA A 22 -7.03 -6.12 -33.46
C ALA A 22 -7.58 -7.49 -33.05
N VAL A 23 -8.13 -7.58 -31.83
CA VAL A 23 -8.88 -8.75 -31.37
C VAL A 23 -10.38 -8.42 -31.51
N PRO A 24 -11.20 -9.30 -32.11
CA PRO A 24 -12.63 -9.05 -32.25
C PRO A 24 -13.36 -9.14 -30.90
N ALA A 25 -14.19 -8.14 -30.61
CA ALA A 25 -15.07 -8.12 -29.46
C ALA A 25 -16.19 -9.17 -29.63
N ALA A 26 -16.27 -10.12 -28.71
CA ALA A 26 -17.48 -10.92 -28.51
C ALA A 26 -18.27 -10.28 -27.37
N ALA A 27 -19.48 -9.79 -27.69
CA ALA A 27 -20.39 -9.22 -26.72
C ALA A 27 -20.96 -10.31 -25.81
N ALA A 28 -20.91 -10.07 -24.49
CA ALA A 28 -21.69 -10.81 -23.51
C ALA A 28 -22.86 -9.92 -23.08
N ASP A 29 -24.09 -10.35 -23.37
CA ASP A 29 -25.32 -9.70 -22.94
C ASP A 29 -25.54 -9.93 -21.44
N GLY A 30 -25.35 -8.87 -20.64
CA GLY A 30 -25.80 -8.76 -19.24
C GLY A 30 -26.85 -7.65 -19.10
N PRO A 31 -27.74 -7.68 -18.08
CA PRO A 31 -28.83 -6.72 -17.99
C PRO A 31 -28.30 -5.32 -17.71
N ALA A 32 -28.76 -4.35 -18.50
CA ALA A 32 -28.45 -2.94 -18.35
C ALA A 32 -29.06 -2.38 -17.06
N GLY A 33 -28.25 -2.27 -16.01
CA GLY A 33 -28.42 -1.24 -14.99
C GLY A 33 -27.76 0.05 -15.47
N ASP A 34 -28.33 1.22 -15.18
CA ASP A 34 -27.77 2.54 -15.46
C ASP A 34 -26.31 2.64 -14.97
N SER A 35 -25.34 2.35 -15.84
CA SER A 35 -23.93 2.52 -15.51
C SER A 35 -23.56 3.97 -15.81
N THR A 36 -23.74 4.85 -14.83
CA THR A 36 -23.03 6.13 -14.84
C THR A 36 -21.54 5.83 -14.76
N THR A 37 -20.85 5.90 -15.88
CA THR A 37 -19.40 5.78 -15.95
C THR A 37 -18.77 6.81 -15.02
N THR A 38 -18.04 6.34 -13.99
CA THR A 38 -17.32 7.23 -13.07
C THR A 38 -15.98 7.59 -13.71
N THR A 39 -15.63 8.87 -13.71
CA THR A 39 -14.35 9.35 -14.24
C THR A 39 -13.56 10.02 -13.13
N SER A 40 -12.36 9.53 -12.84
CA SER A 40 -11.43 10.15 -11.89
C SER A 40 -10.19 10.68 -12.62
N ARG A 41 -9.97 11.99 -12.54
CA ARG A 41 -8.87 12.72 -13.21
C ARG A 41 -8.66 12.29 -14.68
N GLY A 42 -9.75 12.22 -15.43
CA GLY A 42 -9.74 11.90 -16.86
C GLY A 42 -9.53 10.42 -17.19
N VAL A 43 -9.60 9.55 -16.18
CA VAL A 43 -9.57 8.08 -16.32
C VAL A 43 -10.95 7.54 -16.05
N GLU A 44 -11.48 6.77 -17.00
CA GLU A 44 -12.71 6.01 -16.80
C GLU A 44 -12.45 4.87 -15.81
N ILE A 45 -13.23 4.84 -14.73
CA ILE A 45 -13.18 3.81 -13.70
C ILE A 45 -14.15 2.69 -14.11
N PRO A 46 -13.65 1.45 -14.34
CA PRO A 46 -14.51 0.34 -14.74
C PRO A 46 -15.60 0.07 -13.72
N ALA A 47 -16.79 -0.34 -14.18
CA ALA A 47 -17.91 -0.72 -13.30
C ALA A 47 -17.55 -1.84 -12.30
N PHE A 48 -16.51 -2.63 -12.59
CA PHE A 48 -15.93 -3.59 -11.65
C PHE A 48 -15.57 -2.97 -10.31
N TYR A 49 -15.24 -1.68 -10.24
CA TYR A 49 -14.82 -1.03 -9.00
C TYR A 49 -15.97 -0.41 -8.20
N THR A 50 -17.19 -0.34 -8.73
CA THR A 50 -18.35 0.22 -8.01
C THR A 50 -18.94 -0.83 -7.08
N PRO A 51 -18.82 -0.73 -5.74
CA PRO A 51 -19.33 -1.76 -4.84
C PRO A 51 -20.84 -2.00 -4.99
N PRO A 52 -21.32 -3.25 -4.82
CA PRO A 52 -22.75 -3.50 -4.73
C PRO A 52 -23.31 -2.95 -3.41
N SER A 53 -24.60 -2.63 -3.39
CA SER A 53 -25.27 -2.11 -2.18
C SER A 53 -25.36 -3.12 -1.03
N GLU A 54 -25.30 -4.41 -1.34
CA GLU A 54 -25.35 -5.50 -0.37
C GLU A 54 -24.02 -6.27 -0.42
N LEU A 55 -23.38 -6.40 0.74
CA LEU A 55 -22.13 -7.10 0.89
C LEU A 55 -22.35 -8.43 1.62
N PRO A 56 -21.56 -9.48 1.31
CA PRO A 56 -21.62 -10.74 2.04
C PRO A 56 -21.17 -10.56 3.49
N GLY A 57 -21.62 -11.46 4.38
CA GLY A 57 -21.37 -11.31 5.81
C GLY A 57 -19.92 -11.55 6.25
N ALA A 58 -19.28 -12.61 5.74
CA ALA A 58 -17.97 -13.04 6.23
C ALA A 58 -16.81 -12.28 5.57
N ASP A 59 -15.83 -11.88 6.38
CA ASP A 59 -14.60 -11.23 5.91
C ASP A 59 -13.80 -12.10 4.95
N GLY A 60 -13.27 -11.48 3.90
CA GLY A 60 -12.56 -12.16 2.83
C GLY A 60 -13.43 -12.89 1.82
N THR A 61 -14.77 -12.82 1.94
CA THR A 61 -15.66 -13.43 0.95
C THR A 61 -15.55 -12.69 -0.39
N LEU A 62 -15.33 -13.43 -1.47
CA LEU A 62 -15.35 -12.89 -2.83
C LEU A 62 -16.75 -12.35 -3.17
N ILE A 63 -16.78 -11.09 -3.60
CA ILE A 63 -17.97 -10.43 -4.12
C ILE A 63 -18.07 -10.68 -5.63
N ARG A 64 -16.96 -10.46 -6.35
CA ARG A 64 -16.82 -10.76 -7.78
C ARG A 64 -15.36 -10.81 -8.19
N HIS A 65 -15.10 -11.39 -9.35
CA HIS A 65 -13.77 -11.43 -9.93
C HIS A 65 -13.83 -11.48 -11.46
N GLU A 66 -12.79 -10.99 -12.13
CA GLU A 66 -12.65 -11.02 -13.59
C GLU A 66 -11.19 -11.19 -14.00
N PRO A 67 -10.88 -11.68 -15.22
CA PRO A 67 -9.51 -11.69 -15.70
C PRO A 67 -8.89 -10.29 -15.69
N LEU A 68 -7.65 -10.18 -15.22
CA LEU A 68 -6.88 -8.94 -15.26
C LEU A 68 -5.74 -9.08 -16.30
N PRO A 69 -5.74 -8.31 -17.39
CA PRO A 69 -4.60 -8.25 -18.28
C PRO A 69 -3.40 -7.60 -17.56
N LEU A 70 -2.29 -8.33 -17.42
CA LEU A 70 -1.05 -7.74 -16.97
C LEU A 70 -0.41 -6.94 -18.11
N ALA A 71 0.12 -5.75 -17.79
CA ALA A 71 0.81 -4.92 -18.77
C ALA A 71 2.03 -5.61 -19.39
N LEU A 72 2.74 -6.39 -18.57
CA LEU A 72 3.82 -7.25 -18.99
C LEU A 72 3.31 -8.68 -19.06
N SER A 73 2.83 -9.09 -20.23
CA SER A 73 2.38 -10.45 -20.50
C SER A 73 3.02 -11.00 -21.76
N LEU A 74 3.77 -12.09 -21.65
CA LEU A 74 4.42 -12.76 -22.77
C LEU A 74 3.90 -14.20 -22.91
N PRO A 75 3.68 -14.72 -24.14
CA PRO A 75 3.36 -16.13 -24.32
C PRO A 75 4.48 -17.04 -23.75
N GLY A 76 4.09 -18.09 -23.03
CA GLY A 76 5.00 -19.10 -22.48
C GLY A 76 4.48 -20.52 -22.70
N ILE A 77 5.36 -21.52 -22.52
CA ILE A 77 5.08 -22.95 -22.79
C ILE A 77 3.91 -23.46 -21.93
N ASP A 78 3.84 -23.00 -20.67
CA ASP A 78 2.84 -23.42 -19.68
C ASP A 78 1.84 -22.30 -19.34
N GLY A 79 1.74 -21.25 -20.17
CA GLY A 79 0.86 -20.09 -19.95
C GLY A 79 1.60 -18.73 -20.04
N PRO A 80 0.90 -17.61 -19.82
CA PRO A 80 1.50 -16.29 -19.92
C PRO A 80 2.52 -16.04 -18.79
N LEU A 81 3.68 -15.48 -19.14
CA LEU A 81 4.64 -14.94 -18.18
C LEU A 81 4.25 -13.50 -17.83
N PRO A 82 4.36 -13.07 -16.55
CA PRO A 82 4.86 -13.85 -15.41
C PRO A 82 3.80 -14.77 -14.77
N GLY A 83 2.54 -14.65 -15.17
CA GLY A 83 1.45 -15.46 -14.65
C GLY A 83 0.09 -15.05 -15.19
N ARG A 84 -0.97 -15.66 -14.66
CA ARG A 84 -2.37 -15.28 -14.93
C ARG A 84 -2.90 -14.47 -13.76
N ALA A 85 -3.40 -13.27 -14.05
CA ALA A 85 -3.97 -12.40 -13.03
C ALA A 85 -5.50 -12.38 -13.09
N ILE A 86 -6.11 -12.20 -11.92
CA ILE A 86 -7.54 -12.04 -11.70
C ILE A 86 -7.72 -10.81 -10.82
N ARG A 87 -8.54 -9.86 -11.28
CA ARG A 87 -9.01 -8.75 -10.46
C ARG A 87 -10.09 -9.25 -9.52
N LEU A 88 -10.01 -8.86 -8.25
CA LEU A 88 -10.90 -9.32 -7.18
C LEU A 88 -11.61 -8.13 -6.56
N MET A 89 -12.85 -8.36 -6.14
CA MET A 89 -13.52 -7.55 -5.14
C MET A 89 -13.95 -8.49 -4.02
N TYR A 90 -13.65 -8.14 -2.78
CA TYR A 90 -13.93 -8.94 -1.61
C TYR A 90 -14.46 -8.08 -0.46
N LYS A 91 -15.23 -8.68 0.43
CA LYS A 91 -15.72 -8.00 1.64
C LYS A 91 -14.63 -7.95 2.69
N SER A 92 -14.47 -6.79 3.32
CA SER A 92 -13.68 -6.59 4.53
C SER A 92 -14.54 -5.85 5.57
N THR A 93 -13.94 -5.49 6.71
CA THR A 93 -14.58 -4.73 7.79
C THR A 93 -13.67 -3.55 8.14
N ASP A 94 -14.22 -2.34 8.19
CA ASP A 94 -13.42 -1.15 8.51
C ASP A 94 -13.23 -0.95 10.03
N ALA A 95 -12.50 0.09 10.39
CA ALA A 95 -12.12 0.43 11.76
C ALA A 95 -13.33 0.69 12.68
N ASN A 96 -14.50 0.99 12.10
CA ASN A 96 -15.74 1.20 12.84
C ASN A 96 -16.58 -0.08 12.96
N GLY A 97 -16.12 -1.19 12.39
CA GLY A 97 -16.86 -2.44 12.34
C GLY A 97 -17.88 -2.52 11.20
N GLU A 98 -17.84 -1.59 10.24
CA GLU A 98 -18.77 -1.57 9.11
C GLU A 98 -18.25 -2.43 7.96
N ALA A 99 -19.16 -3.12 7.26
CA ALA A 99 -18.80 -3.93 6.10
C ALA A 99 -18.42 -3.03 4.92
N VAL A 100 -17.30 -3.35 4.26
CA VAL A 100 -16.78 -2.58 3.13
C VAL A 100 -16.33 -3.51 2.00
N ALA A 101 -16.44 -3.05 0.75
CA ALA A 101 -15.83 -3.73 -0.38
C ALA A 101 -14.39 -3.23 -0.55
N VAL A 102 -13.49 -4.14 -0.87
CA VAL A 102 -12.09 -3.83 -1.21
C VAL A 102 -11.75 -4.54 -2.52
N THR A 103 -11.04 -3.86 -3.40
CA THR A 103 -10.53 -4.47 -4.64
C THR A 103 -9.07 -4.89 -4.52
N GLY A 104 -8.61 -5.66 -5.49
CA GLY A 104 -7.23 -6.09 -5.58
C GLY A 104 -7.01 -7.01 -6.77
N ALA A 105 -5.87 -7.70 -6.76
CA ALA A 105 -5.53 -8.65 -7.81
C ALA A 105 -4.83 -9.88 -7.25
N TYR A 106 -5.25 -11.07 -7.66
CA TYR A 106 -4.50 -12.31 -7.46
C TYR A 106 -3.74 -12.66 -8.72
N ILE A 107 -2.49 -13.10 -8.57
CA ILE A 107 -1.64 -13.54 -9.68
C ILE A 107 -1.14 -14.96 -9.39
N GLU A 108 -1.59 -15.91 -10.20
CA GLU A 108 -1.06 -17.27 -10.24
C GLU A 108 0.25 -17.27 -11.05
N PRO A 109 1.39 -17.63 -10.45
CA PRO A 109 2.69 -17.56 -11.12
C PRO A 109 2.84 -18.72 -12.11
N ALA A 110 3.40 -18.40 -13.29
CA ALA A 110 3.81 -19.40 -14.26
C ALA A 110 5.00 -20.24 -13.76
N ALA A 111 5.87 -19.66 -12.90
CA ALA A 111 6.97 -20.39 -12.31
C ALA A 111 6.49 -21.43 -11.28
N LYS A 112 7.09 -22.62 -11.28
CA LYS A 112 6.82 -23.66 -10.28
C LYS A 112 7.43 -23.26 -8.92
N TRP A 113 6.67 -23.46 -7.84
CA TRP A 113 7.21 -23.42 -6.48
C TRP A 113 8.23 -24.56 -6.29
N ARG A 114 9.37 -24.25 -5.66
CA ARG A 114 10.47 -25.21 -5.44
C ARG A 114 10.77 -25.50 -3.98
N GLY A 115 10.15 -24.79 -3.05
CA GLY A 115 10.26 -25.09 -1.62
C GLY A 115 9.32 -26.21 -1.21
N ASP A 116 9.37 -26.56 0.07
CA ASP A 116 8.57 -27.64 0.63
C ASP A 116 7.09 -27.25 0.77
N GLY A 117 6.21 -28.23 0.62
CA GLY A 117 4.77 -28.08 0.84
C GLY A 117 3.99 -27.44 -0.33
N PRO A 118 2.72 -27.07 -0.10
CA PRO A 118 1.89 -26.42 -1.10
C PRO A 118 2.46 -25.04 -1.50
N ARG A 119 2.10 -24.57 -2.70
CA ARG A 119 2.51 -23.24 -3.16
C ARG A 119 2.12 -22.18 -2.11
N PRO A 120 3.05 -21.32 -1.67
CA PRO A 120 2.75 -20.25 -0.73
C PRO A 120 2.06 -19.07 -1.41
N LEU A 121 1.41 -18.25 -0.59
CA LEU A 121 0.82 -16.97 -0.98
C LEU A 121 1.56 -15.82 -0.29
N VAL A 122 1.84 -14.73 -1.00
CA VAL A 122 2.25 -13.47 -0.38
C VAL A 122 1.20 -12.41 -0.65
N ALA A 123 0.71 -11.79 0.42
CA ALA A 123 -0.06 -10.56 0.31
C ALA A 123 0.90 -9.38 0.21
N VAL A 124 0.90 -8.73 -0.96
CA VAL A 124 1.65 -7.50 -1.20
C VAL A 124 0.73 -6.32 -0.89
N ALA A 125 1.12 -5.54 0.11
CA ALA A 125 0.46 -4.30 0.46
C ALA A 125 1.25 -3.16 -0.21
N PRO A 126 0.66 -2.43 -1.18
CA PRO A 126 1.40 -1.40 -1.90
C PRO A 126 1.79 -0.23 -0.99
N GLY A 127 2.89 0.44 -1.30
CA GLY A 127 3.16 1.77 -0.75
C GLY A 127 2.10 2.80 -1.15
N THR A 128 2.37 4.07 -0.86
CA THR A 128 1.46 5.17 -1.20
C THR A 128 1.18 5.21 -2.70
N MET A 129 -0.08 4.97 -3.07
CA MET A 129 -0.56 5.07 -4.45
C MET A 129 -1.32 6.38 -4.70
N GLY A 130 -2.01 6.92 -3.67
CA GLY A 130 -2.84 8.11 -3.73
C GLY A 130 -4.19 7.90 -3.03
N GLN A 131 -5.15 8.76 -3.35
CA GLN A 131 -6.53 8.65 -2.84
C GLN A 131 -7.59 8.63 -3.94
N GLY A 132 -7.22 8.93 -5.20
CA GLY A 132 -8.12 8.78 -6.35
C GLY A 132 -8.32 7.34 -6.78
N ASP A 133 -9.49 7.04 -7.38
CA ASP A 133 -9.85 5.70 -7.80
C ASP A 133 -8.91 5.11 -8.86
N GLN A 134 -8.39 5.96 -9.76
CA GLN A 134 -7.45 5.57 -10.82
C GLN A 134 -6.07 5.16 -10.29
N CYS A 135 -5.80 5.39 -9.01
CA CYS A 135 -4.51 5.11 -8.39
C CYS A 135 -4.41 3.66 -7.89
N ALA A 136 -5.49 2.89 -7.90
CA ALA A 136 -5.54 1.52 -7.37
C ALA A 136 -4.39 0.65 -7.92
N ALA A 137 -3.79 -0.16 -7.04
CA ALA A 137 -2.65 -1.00 -7.40
C ALA A 137 -3.03 -2.11 -8.40
N SER A 138 -4.28 -2.59 -8.33
CA SER A 138 -4.85 -3.53 -9.29
C SER A 138 -4.93 -2.93 -10.72
N MET A 139 -5.19 -1.62 -10.86
CA MET A 139 -5.12 -0.92 -12.14
C MET A 139 -3.67 -0.71 -12.59
N ALA A 140 -2.77 -0.43 -11.65
CA ALA A 140 -1.35 -0.26 -11.96
C ALA A 140 -0.71 -1.54 -12.55
N LEU A 141 -1.18 -2.73 -12.18
CA LEU A 141 -0.75 -3.99 -12.81
C LEU A 141 -1.14 -4.09 -14.30
N GLU A 142 -2.20 -3.42 -14.73
CA GLU A 142 -2.66 -3.33 -16.13
C GLU A 142 -2.04 -2.13 -16.85
N HIS A 143 -1.84 -1.03 -16.12
CA HIS A 143 -1.29 0.23 -16.60
C HIS A 143 -0.21 0.78 -15.64
N PRO A 144 1.03 0.25 -15.68
CA PRO A 144 2.10 0.58 -14.73
C PRO A 144 2.52 2.04 -14.74
N LEU A 145 2.20 2.76 -15.82
CA LEU A 145 2.32 4.19 -15.93
C LEU A 145 1.04 4.75 -16.54
N GLN A 146 0.32 5.56 -15.78
CA GLN A 146 -0.82 6.31 -16.27
C GLN A 146 -0.50 7.80 -16.25
N LEU A 147 -0.50 8.41 -17.43
CA LEU A 147 -0.16 9.82 -17.64
C LEU A 147 -1.13 10.43 -18.67
N ASN A 148 -1.99 11.35 -18.24
CA ASN A 148 -2.97 12.00 -19.13
C ASN A 148 -3.05 13.54 -18.97
N GLY A 149 -2.01 14.15 -18.38
CA GLY A 149 -1.97 15.59 -18.10
C GLY A 149 -2.79 16.03 -16.88
N GLN A 150 -3.64 15.16 -16.35
CA GLN A 150 -4.38 15.35 -15.10
C GLN A 150 -3.89 14.43 -13.99
N THR A 151 -3.41 13.23 -14.34
CA THR A 151 -2.86 12.25 -13.40
C THR A 151 -1.49 11.71 -13.82
N VAL A 152 -0.68 11.34 -12.82
CA VAL A 152 0.59 10.62 -12.86
C VAL A 152 0.51 9.50 -11.81
N SER A 153 0.16 8.30 -12.25
CA SER A 153 0.14 7.08 -11.43
C SER A 153 1.25 6.13 -11.87
N VAL A 154 1.94 5.50 -10.92
CA VAL A 154 3.08 4.60 -11.17
C VAL A 154 2.96 3.34 -10.32
N GLY A 155 2.94 2.18 -10.97
CA GLY A 155 2.96 0.85 -10.35
C GLY A 155 4.37 0.41 -9.91
N TYR A 156 5.01 1.17 -9.02
CA TYR A 156 6.39 0.86 -8.61
C TYR A 156 6.51 -0.44 -7.80
N GLU A 157 5.40 -0.92 -7.22
CA GLU A 157 5.34 -2.20 -6.49
C GLU A 157 5.33 -3.43 -7.40
N ASP A 158 5.04 -3.28 -8.70
CA ASP A 158 5.05 -4.36 -9.68
C ASP A 158 6.39 -5.13 -9.68
N LEU A 159 7.49 -4.44 -9.38
CA LEU A 159 8.81 -5.06 -9.29
C LEU A 159 8.89 -6.11 -8.18
N SER A 160 8.31 -5.84 -7.01
CA SER A 160 8.30 -6.79 -5.89
C SER A 160 7.38 -7.97 -6.19
N VAL A 161 6.22 -7.70 -6.78
CA VAL A 161 5.27 -8.70 -7.30
C VAL A 161 5.95 -9.65 -8.27
N TYR A 162 6.60 -9.14 -9.33
CA TYR A 162 7.27 -9.97 -10.32
C TYR A 162 8.43 -10.78 -9.73
N ARG A 163 9.20 -10.23 -8.78
CA ARG A 163 10.27 -10.97 -8.09
C ARG A 163 9.73 -12.14 -7.26
N LEU A 164 8.57 -11.99 -6.62
CA LEU A 164 7.89 -13.07 -5.90
C LEU A 164 7.35 -14.13 -6.86
N LEU A 165 6.69 -13.71 -7.94
CA LEU A 165 6.16 -14.63 -8.97
C LEU A 165 7.28 -15.46 -9.62
N LEU A 166 8.45 -14.89 -9.86
CA LEU A 166 9.63 -15.61 -10.37
C LEU A 166 10.14 -16.70 -9.42
N ARG A 167 9.86 -16.61 -8.12
CA ARG A 167 10.16 -17.66 -7.13
C ARG A 167 9.08 -18.74 -7.08
N GLY A 168 8.03 -18.63 -7.90
CA GLY A 168 6.87 -19.51 -7.87
C GLY A 168 5.95 -19.26 -6.67
N VAL A 169 6.04 -18.09 -6.04
CA VAL A 169 5.14 -17.67 -4.96
C VAL A 169 3.92 -17.03 -5.60
N ALA A 170 2.71 -17.43 -5.20
CA ALA A 170 1.50 -16.73 -5.63
C ALA A 170 1.39 -15.39 -4.91
N VAL A 171 0.82 -14.39 -5.58
CA VAL A 171 0.71 -13.04 -5.04
C VAL A 171 -0.75 -12.61 -5.02
N VAL A 172 -1.17 -12.00 -3.92
CA VAL A 172 -2.38 -11.17 -3.89
C VAL A 172 -1.99 -9.74 -3.53
N VAL A 173 -2.45 -8.78 -4.30
CA VAL A 173 -2.28 -7.34 -4.05
C VAL A 173 -3.61 -6.79 -3.58
N THR A 174 -3.60 -5.99 -2.51
CA THR A 174 -4.78 -5.24 -2.05
C THR A 174 -4.74 -3.81 -2.57
N ASP A 175 -5.89 -3.25 -2.92
CA ASP A 175 -5.99 -1.81 -3.19
C ASP A 175 -6.18 -1.00 -1.89
N TYR A 176 -6.66 -1.63 -0.81
CA TYR A 176 -7.10 -1.00 0.46
C TYR A 176 -8.53 -0.48 0.44
N VAL A 177 -9.08 -0.29 1.64
CA VAL A 177 -10.41 0.31 1.84
C VAL A 177 -10.45 1.70 1.20
N GLY A 178 -11.44 1.91 0.33
CA GLY A 178 -11.70 3.21 -0.31
C GLY A 178 -10.72 3.62 -1.42
N LEU A 179 -9.78 2.76 -1.82
CA LEU A 179 -8.91 3.03 -2.97
C LEU A 179 -9.35 2.18 -4.16
N GLY A 180 -9.69 2.85 -5.26
CA GLY A 180 -10.27 2.22 -6.44
C GLY A 180 -11.79 2.09 -6.35
N THR A 181 -12.33 1.81 -5.16
CA THR A 181 -13.78 1.71 -4.93
C THR A 181 -14.44 3.08 -4.83
N THR A 182 -15.44 3.32 -5.68
CA THR A 182 -16.02 4.65 -5.93
C THR A 182 -17.01 5.16 -4.88
N ASP A 183 -17.28 4.39 -3.82
CA ASP A 183 -18.30 4.68 -2.80
C ASP A 183 -17.77 5.47 -1.60
N ARG A 184 -16.45 5.50 -1.39
CA ARG A 184 -15.82 6.17 -0.24
C ARG A 184 -14.38 6.55 -0.50
N LEU A 185 -13.84 7.46 0.31
CA LEU A 185 -12.43 7.85 0.23
C LEU A 185 -11.52 6.80 0.85
N HIS A 186 -10.33 6.65 0.27
CA HIS A 186 -9.27 5.83 0.84
C HIS A 186 -8.91 6.31 2.24
N THR A 187 -8.98 5.42 3.23
CA THR A 187 -8.61 5.68 4.63
C THR A 187 -7.10 5.57 4.81
N TYR A 188 -6.36 6.39 4.06
CA TYR A 188 -4.91 6.39 3.98
C TYR A 188 -4.24 6.28 5.36
N VAL A 189 -3.28 5.37 5.48
CA VAL A 189 -2.52 4.99 6.69
C VAL A 189 -3.36 4.57 7.92
N ASN A 190 -4.66 4.30 7.78
CA ASN A 190 -5.46 3.72 8.85
C ASN A 190 -4.97 2.29 9.17
N ARG A 191 -4.65 2.09 10.45
CA ARG A 191 -4.06 0.85 10.96
C ARG A 191 -4.98 -0.36 10.77
N VAL A 192 -6.25 -0.22 11.16
CA VAL A 192 -7.20 -1.34 11.18
C VAL A 192 -7.66 -1.66 9.76
N ASP A 193 -8.01 -0.64 8.98
CA ASP A 193 -8.47 -0.81 7.60
C ASP A 193 -7.39 -1.46 6.72
N GLY A 194 -6.14 -0.99 6.84
CA GLY A 194 -5.01 -1.56 6.10
C GLY A 194 -4.74 -3.01 6.48
N ALA A 195 -4.80 -3.33 7.78
CA ALA A 195 -4.59 -4.69 8.27
C ALA A 195 -5.67 -5.67 7.79
N HIS A 196 -6.95 -5.28 7.92
CA HIS A 196 -8.08 -6.09 7.52
C HIS A 196 -8.08 -6.33 6.01
N ALA A 197 -7.87 -5.29 5.20
CA ALA A 197 -7.75 -5.41 3.75
C ALA A 197 -6.65 -6.43 3.34
N VAL A 198 -5.45 -6.32 3.92
CA VAL A 198 -4.35 -7.26 3.64
C VAL A 198 -4.71 -8.70 3.98
N LEU A 199 -5.30 -8.94 5.17
CA LEU A 199 -5.64 -10.29 5.63
C LEU A 199 -6.84 -10.88 4.88
N ASP A 200 -7.81 -10.07 4.50
CA ASP A 200 -8.99 -10.50 3.75
C ASP A 200 -8.68 -10.74 2.28
N ALA A 201 -7.71 -10.03 1.70
CA ALA A 201 -7.18 -10.35 0.37
C ALA A 201 -6.63 -11.78 0.31
N VAL A 202 -5.99 -12.26 1.38
CA VAL A 202 -5.50 -13.64 1.50
C VAL A 202 -6.65 -14.65 1.47
N ARG A 203 -7.71 -14.37 2.25
CA ARG A 203 -8.93 -15.20 2.29
C ARG A 203 -9.62 -15.22 0.93
N ALA A 204 -9.76 -14.07 0.28
CA ALA A 204 -10.36 -13.92 -1.03
C ALA A 204 -9.59 -14.68 -2.11
N ALA A 205 -8.26 -14.60 -2.12
CA ALA A 205 -7.42 -15.33 -3.06
C ALA A 205 -7.59 -16.85 -2.94
N ARG A 206 -7.72 -17.38 -1.71
CA ARG A 206 -7.94 -18.82 -1.46
C ARG A 206 -9.32 -19.31 -1.90
N ALA A 207 -10.29 -18.41 -2.10
CA ALA A 207 -11.63 -18.76 -2.54
C ALA A 207 -11.76 -18.86 -4.07
N LEU A 208 -10.70 -18.54 -4.83
CA LEU A 208 -10.71 -18.66 -6.28
C LEU A 208 -10.49 -20.12 -6.71
N ASP A 209 -11.41 -20.68 -7.48
CA ASP A 209 -11.29 -22.04 -8.04
C ASP A 209 -10.01 -22.25 -8.86
N SER A 210 -9.51 -21.17 -9.46
CA SER A 210 -8.35 -21.20 -10.33
C SER A 210 -7.02 -20.95 -9.60
N ALA A 211 -7.05 -20.72 -8.29
CA ALA A 211 -5.87 -20.50 -7.48
C ALA A 211 -5.28 -21.84 -7.01
N SER A 212 -3.95 -21.98 -7.08
CA SER A 212 -3.26 -23.17 -6.54
C SER A 212 -3.06 -23.12 -5.02
N VAL A 213 -3.29 -21.96 -4.40
CA VAL A 213 -3.15 -21.76 -2.96
C VAL A 213 -4.35 -22.33 -2.22
N THR A 214 -4.11 -22.91 -1.04
CA THR A 214 -5.15 -23.55 -0.22
C THR A 214 -5.11 -23.02 1.21
N SER A 215 -6.03 -23.48 2.07
CA SER A 215 -5.95 -23.22 3.51
C SER A 215 -4.65 -23.73 4.14
N GLY A 216 -4.01 -24.75 3.54
CA GLY A 216 -2.71 -25.30 3.91
C GLY A 216 -1.50 -24.49 3.44
N SER A 217 -1.69 -23.52 2.53
CA SER A 217 -0.61 -22.67 2.03
C SER A 217 -0.14 -21.69 3.11
N ARG A 218 1.18 -21.66 3.35
CA ARG A 218 1.83 -20.64 4.17
C ARG A 218 1.66 -19.27 3.54
N VAL A 219 1.47 -18.26 4.38
CA VAL A 219 1.21 -16.88 3.97
C VAL A 219 2.35 -15.98 4.43
N GLY A 220 2.83 -15.14 3.53
CA GLY A 220 3.77 -14.06 3.84
C GLY A 220 3.11 -12.70 3.61
N LEU A 221 3.53 -11.69 4.37
CA LEU A 221 3.14 -10.30 4.10
C LEU A 221 4.36 -9.52 3.63
N PHE A 222 4.18 -8.68 2.62
CA PHE A 222 5.24 -7.84 2.07
C PHE A 222 4.72 -6.43 1.81
N GLY A 223 5.32 -5.42 2.43
CA GLY A 223 4.98 -4.03 2.13
C GLY A 223 6.08 -3.06 2.51
N TYR A 224 6.07 -1.90 1.85
CA TYR A 224 7.00 -0.80 2.10
C TYR A 224 6.24 0.53 2.27
N SER A 225 6.75 1.47 3.07
CA SER A 225 6.09 2.75 3.34
C SER A 225 4.68 2.54 3.92
N GLN A 226 3.62 3.13 3.35
CA GLN A 226 2.23 2.82 3.71
C GLN A 226 1.98 1.30 3.81
N GLY A 227 2.42 0.53 2.82
CA GLY A 227 2.31 -0.93 2.83
C GLY A 227 3.11 -1.61 3.92
N GLY A 228 4.23 -1.02 4.32
CA GLY A 228 4.99 -1.43 5.50
C GLY A 228 4.15 -1.27 6.77
N GLY A 229 3.43 -0.15 6.89
CA GLY A 229 2.47 0.09 7.98
C GLY A 229 1.32 -0.90 7.96
N ALA A 230 0.68 -1.10 6.80
CA ALA A 230 -0.43 -2.04 6.65
C ALA A 230 -0.03 -3.49 6.99
N THR A 231 1.13 -3.96 6.52
CA THR A 231 1.63 -5.30 6.84
C THR A 231 2.10 -5.43 8.29
N ALA A 232 2.68 -4.39 8.88
CA ALA A 232 3.01 -4.36 10.31
C ALA A 232 1.76 -4.43 11.19
N ALA A 233 0.71 -3.69 10.83
CA ALA A 233 -0.58 -3.73 11.50
C ALA A 233 -1.25 -5.11 11.34
N ALA A 234 -1.29 -5.65 10.12
CA ALA A 234 -1.79 -7.00 9.85
C ALA A 234 -1.07 -8.06 10.69
N ALA A 235 0.24 -7.95 10.90
CA ALA A 235 0.99 -8.89 11.74
C ALA A 235 0.56 -8.86 13.22
N GLU A 236 0.20 -7.70 13.75
CA GLU A 236 -0.34 -7.55 15.11
C GLU A 236 -1.80 -7.98 15.24
N LEU A 237 -2.60 -7.75 14.20
CA LEU A 237 -4.05 -7.99 14.20
C LEU A 237 -4.40 -9.43 13.77
N GLN A 238 -3.51 -10.13 13.07
CA GLN A 238 -3.76 -11.49 12.58
C GLN A 238 -4.24 -12.46 13.67
N PRO A 239 -3.66 -12.52 14.89
CA PRO A 239 -4.10 -13.47 15.92
C PRO A 239 -5.57 -13.30 16.33
N SER A 240 -6.09 -12.07 16.33
CA SER A 240 -7.47 -11.77 16.74
C SER A 240 -8.44 -11.68 15.56
N TYR A 241 -8.00 -11.20 14.41
CA TYR A 241 -8.87 -10.93 13.25
C TYR A 241 -8.88 -12.08 12.23
N ALA A 242 -7.72 -12.67 11.96
CA ALA A 242 -7.55 -13.71 10.95
C ALA A 242 -6.72 -14.91 11.43
N PRO A 243 -7.14 -15.59 12.52
CA PRO A 243 -6.40 -16.74 13.06
C PRO A 243 -6.31 -17.92 12.09
N ASP A 244 -7.18 -17.97 11.06
CA ASP A 244 -7.18 -18.94 9.96
C ASP A 244 -6.08 -18.68 8.90
N VAL A 245 -5.48 -17.49 8.88
CA VAL A 245 -4.36 -17.15 8.01
C VAL A 245 -3.07 -17.70 8.61
N GLN A 246 -2.50 -18.73 7.96
CA GLN A 246 -1.24 -19.37 8.39
C GLN A 246 -0.02 -18.48 8.10
N LEU A 247 0.15 -17.45 8.92
CA LEU A 247 1.18 -16.44 8.72
C LEU A 247 2.57 -16.96 9.09
N ALA A 248 3.45 -17.06 8.10
CA ALA A 248 4.81 -17.58 8.23
C ALA A 248 5.85 -16.48 8.46
N GLY A 249 5.60 -15.27 7.96
CA GLY A 249 6.43 -14.11 8.24
C GLY A 249 5.93 -12.84 7.57
N THR A 250 6.38 -11.70 8.10
CA THR A 250 6.01 -10.37 7.61
C THR A 250 7.25 -9.54 7.33
N TYR A 251 7.34 -8.96 6.14
CA TYR A 251 8.25 -7.87 5.84
C TYR A 251 7.52 -6.53 5.94
N ALA A 252 7.95 -5.69 6.89
CA ALA A 252 7.50 -4.32 7.08
C ALA A 252 8.66 -3.36 6.81
N GLY A 253 8.75 -2.85 5.59
CA GLY A 253 9.76 -1.88 5.18
C GLY A 253 9.31 -0.44 5.39
N ALA A 254 10.15 0.38 6.02
CA ALA A 254 9.88 1.77 6.40
C ALA A 254 8.42 2.01 6.87
N PRO A 255 7.90 1.23 7.85
CA PRO A 255 6.51 1.35 8.25
C PRO A 255 6.26 2.68 8.97
N PRO A 256 5.21 3.46 8.62
CA PRO A 256 4.75 4.58 9.43
C PRO A 256 4.00 4.04 10.66
N ALA A 257 4.76 3.65 11.69
CA ALA A 257 4.24 3.06 12.92
C ALA A 257 3.78 4.09 13.95
N ASP A 258 4.31 5.32 13.87
CA ASP A 258 3.91 6.47 14.68
C ASP A 258 3.53 7.64 13.78
N LEU A 259 2.22 7.82 13.55
CA LEU A 259 1.72 8.86 12.67
C LEU A 259 1.99 10.27 13.19
N THR A 260 2.20 10.46 14.49
CA THR A 260 2.55 11.80 15.03
C THR A 260 3.94 12.23 14.55
N GLU A 261 4.91 11.32 14.58
CA GLU A 261 6.27 11.58 14.10
C GLU A 261 6.31 11.71 12.57
N VAL A 262 5.54 10.89 11.85
CA VAL A 262 5.48 10.93 10.38
C VAL A 262 4.81 12.23 9.90
N THR A 263 3.68 12.64 10.49
CA THR A 263 3.01 13.91 10.16
C THR A 263 3.96 15.10 10.29
N LYS A 264 4.79 15.12 11.34
CA LYS A 264 5.79 16.17 11.53
C LYS A 264 6.88 16.15 10.46
N ALA A 265 7.30 14.96 10.03
CA ALA A 265 8.40 14.79 9.08
C ALA A 265 8.01 15.16 7.65
N ILE A 266 6.78 14.84 7.23
CA ILE A 266 6.33 15.08 5.85
C ILE A 266 5.88 16.53 5.59
N ASP A 267 5.62 17.31 6.64
CA ASP A 267 5.24 18.73 6.54
C ASP A 267 6.38 19.59 5.96
N GLY A 268 6.11 20.29 4.86
CA GLY A 268 7.13 21.03 4.11
C GLY A 268 8.11 20.17 3.30
N SER A 269 7.86 18.85 3.20
CA SER A 269 8.71 17.91 2.44
C SER A 269 8.17 17.62 1.05
N ASP A 270 8.92 16.84 0.25
CA ASP A 270 8.46 16.30 -1.03
C ASP A 270 7.12 15.52 -0.91
N LEU A 271 6.82 14.93 0.25
CA LEU A 271 5.57 14.19 0.51
C LEU A 271 4.49 15.00 1.27
N ALA A 272 4.55 16.33 1.25
CA ALA A 272 3.56 17.16 1.95
C ALA A 272 2.09 16.85 1.56
N GLY A 273 1.82 16.48 0.29
CA GLY A 273 0.48 16.04 -0.13
C GLY A 273 -0.08 14.84 0.64
N ALA A 274 0.76 13.97 1.19
CA ALA A 274 0.32 12.85 2.03
C ALA A 274 -0.28 13.30 3.37
N LEU A 275 -0.03 14.55 3.82
CA LEU A 275 -0.77 15.16 4.91
C LEU A 275 -2.25 15.26 4.57
N GLY A 276 -2.58 15.78 3.39
CA GLY A 276 -3.98 15.93 2.98
C GLY A 276 -4.69 14.59 2.84
N TRP A 277 -4.04 13.56 2.30
CA TRP A 277 -4.61 12.21 2.28
C TRP A 277 -4.85 11.65 3.68
N SER A 278 -3.92 11.88 4.61
CA SER A 278 -4.07 11.47 6.01
C SER A 278 -5.27 12.18 6.65
N LEU A 279 -5.39 13.49 6.49
CA LEU A 279 -6.53 14.27 6.99
C LEU A 279 -7.85 13.77 6.39
N ASN A 280 -7.93 13.60 5.07
CA ASN A 280 -9.11 13.07 4.39
C ASN A 280 -9.49 11.68 4.91
N GLY A 281 -8.50 10.78 5.04
CA GLY A 281 -8.70 9.43 5.56
C GLY A 281 -9.19 9.44 7.00
N PHE A 282 -8.64 10.30 7.87
CA PHE A 282 -9.08 10.41 9.26
C PHE A 282 -10.50 10.97 9.38
N LEU A 283 -10.88 11.93 8.54
CA LEU A 283 -12.24 12.48 8.49
C LEU A 283 -13.26 11.52 7.84
N GLN A 284 -12.78 10.59 7.02
CA GLN A 284 -13.57 9.48 6.47
C GLN A 284 -13.81 8.41 7.54
N THR A 285 -12.78 8.04 8.31
CA THR A 285 -12.89 7.07 9.41
C THR A 285 -13.67 7.63 10.59
N GLU A 286 -13.38 8.84 11.05
CA GLU A 286 -13.98 9.46 12.23
C GLU A 286 -14.62 10.82 11.87
N PRO A 287 -15.88 10.82 11.40
CA PRO A 287 -16.60 12.05 11.07
C PRO A 287 -16.74 13.02 12.24
N ALA A 288 -16.64 12.56 13.51
CA ALA A 288 -16.68 13.43 14.68
C ALA A 288 -15.48 14.39 14.78
N LEU A 289 -14.41 14.18 13.99
CA LEU A 289 -13.29 15.11 13.89
C LEU A 289 -13.57 16.33 12.98
N ARG A 290 -14.64 16.31 12.18
CA ARG A 290 -14.98 17.42 11.24
C ARG A 290 -15.11 18.79 11.93
N PRO A 291 -15.77 18.94 13.09
CA PRO A 291 -15.83 20.24 13.77
C PRO A 291 -14.45 20.77 14.20
N ILE A 292 -13.48 19.89 14.45
CA ILE A 292 -12.09 20.29 14.73
C ILE A 292 -11.43 20.74 13.43
N ALA A 293 -11.56 19.99 12.34
CA ALA A 293 -11.05 20.40 11.04
C ALA A 293 -11.64 21.76 10.60
N ASP A 294 -12.94 21.96 10.72
CA ASP A 294 -13.62 23.24 10.38
C ASP A 294 -13.13 24.42 11.24
N ARG A 295 -12.65 24.15 12.46
CA ARG A 295 -12.06 25.17 13.34
C ARG A 295 -10.69 25.63 12.84
N TYR A 296 -9.87 24.71 12.36
CA TYR A 296 -8.45 24.98 12.04
C TYR A 296 -8.15 25.17 10.57
N ILE A 297 -8.82 24.46 9.66
CA ILE A 297 -8.51 24.45 8.23
C ILE A 297 -9.12 25.69 7.56
N ASN A 298 -8.32 26.41 6.77
CA ASN A 298 -8.75 27.57 6.01
C ASN A 298 -9.30 27.18 4.63
N GLU A 299 -9.71 28.15 3.81
CA GLU A 299 -10.25 27.89 2.47
C GLU A 299 -9.24 27.20 1.54
N ALA A 300 -7.98 27.62 1.56
CA ALA A 300 -6.92 26.99 0.77
C ALA A 300 -6.68 25.53 1.19
N GLY A 301 -6.73 25.25 2.49
CA GLY A 301 -6.66 23.88 3.01
C GLY A 301 -7.86 23.04 2.61
N GLN A 302 -9.07 23.60 2.59
CA GLN A 302 -10.26 22.90 2.08
C GLN A 302 -10.15 22.59 0.58
N GLU A 303 -9.61 23.52 -0.21
CA GLU A 303 -9.34 23.30 -1.63
C GLU A 303 -8.27 22.22 -1.84
N ALA A 304 -7.18 22.27 -1.08
CA ALA A 304 -6.12 21.26 -1.12
C ALA A 304 -6.64 19.86 -0.76
N LEU A 305 -7.42 19.72 0.32
CA LEU A 305 -8.04 18.46 0.72
C LEU A 305 -8.97 17.91 -0.37
N LYS A 306 -9.76 18.78 -1.00
CA LYS A 306 -10.65 18.39 -2.10
C LYS A 306 -9.86 17.90 -3.31
N ASP A 307 -8.82 18.61 -3.73
CA ASP A 307 -8.00 18.22 -4.89
C ASP A 307 -7.22 16.92 -4.62
N LEU A 308 -6.53 16.85 -3.47
CA LEU A 308 -5.78 15.68 -3.02
C LEU A 308 -6.66 14.43 -2.93
N SER A 309 -7.96 14.55 -2.62
CA SER A 309 -8.89 13.42 -2.57
C SER A 309 -9.05 12.64 -3.87
N THR A 310 -8.54 13.17 -4.99
CA THR A 310 -8.56 12.51 -6.30
C THR A 310 -7.16 12.20 -6.85
N MET A 311 -6.10 12.63 -6.16
CA MET A 311 -4.72 12.59 -6.67
C MET A 311 -4.05 11.24 -6.46
N CYS A 312 -3.21 10.86 -7.44
CA CYS A 312 -2.22 9.79 -7.27
C CYS A 312 -0.91 10.32 -6.68
N VAL A 313 -0.01 9.42 -6.32
CA VAL A 313 1.29 9.75 -5.72
C VAL A 313 2.09 10.75 -6.57
N GLY A 314 2.14 10.55 -7.89
CA GLY A 314 2.85 11.48 -8.78
C GLY A 314 2.19 12.85 -8.85
N ASP A 315 0.85 12.92 -8.77
CA ASP A 315 0.10 14.17 -8.80
C ASP A 315 0.43 15.05 -7.60
N ALA A 316 0.40 14.45 -6.41
CA ALA A 316 0.69 15.17 -5.18
C ALA A 316 2.16 15.59 -5.09
N LEU A 317 3.09 14.78 -5.60
CA LEU A 317 4.51 15.15 -5.67
C LEU A 317 4.74 16.40 -6.53
N PHE A 318 4.05 16.53 -7.67
CA PHE A 318 4.16 17.70 -8.53
C PHE A 318 3.31 18.89 -8.09
N GLY A 319 2.16 18.64 -7.47
CA GLY A 319 1.17 19.67 -7.11
C GLY A 319 1.38 20.30 -5.73
N TYR A 320 1.84 19.50 -4.76
CA TYR A 320 1.92 19.89 -3.33
C TYR A 320 3.30 19.59 -2.71
N GLY A 321 4.27 19.11 -3.49
CA GLY A 321 5.62 18.84 -2.98
C GLY A 321 6.28 20.11 -2.44
N GLY A 322 6.67 20.10 -1.16
CA GLY A 322 7.27 21.24 -0.47
C GLY A 322 6.28 22.20 0.18
N ASP A 323 4.97 21.99 0.05
CA ASP A 323 3.96 22.81 0.71
C ASP A 323 4.03 22.67 2.24
N SER A 324 3.80 23.78 2.93
CA SER A 324 3.72 23.82 4.39
C SER A 324 2.27 23.77 4.84
N SER A 325 1.97 22.93 5.81
CA SER A 325 0.63 22.81 6.36
C SER A 325 0.14 24.09 7.06
N THR A 326 1.07 25.00 7.40
CA THR A 326 0.76 26.35 7.89
C THR A 326 -0.09 27.16 6.91
N ASP A 327 0.04 26.91 5.61
CA ASP A 327 -0.72 27.60 4.57
C ASP A 327 -2.16 27.07 4.46
N TRP A 328 -2.43 25.90 5.06
CA TRP A 328 -3.75 25.26 5.08
C TRP A 328 -4.54 25.54 6.35
N THR A 329 -3.97 26.23 7.34
CA THR A 329 -4.65 26.56 8.60
C THR A 329 -5.01 28.03 8.73
N LYS A 330 -6.08 28.35 9.48
CA LYS A 330 -6.60 29.71 9.69
C LYS A 330 -5.66 30.60 10.48
N THR A 331 -4.84 30.01 11.33
CA THR A 331 -3.96 30.70 12.29
C THR A 331 -2.48 30.59 11.93
N GLY A 332 -2.14 29.92 10.82
CA GLY A 332 -0.76 29.67 10.41
C GLY A 332 -0.03 28.65 11.29
N GLN A 333 -0.76 27.87 12.10
CA GLN A 333 -0.20 26.77 12.89
C GLN A 333 0.06 25.56 11.98
N SER A 334 1.12 24.82 12.24
CA SER A 334 1.32 23.52 11.58
C SER A 334 0.24 22.53 12.03
N ILE A 335 -0.09 21.56 11.19
CA ILE A 335 -1.00 20.46 11.55
C ILE A 335 -0.46 19.68 12.75
N SER A 336 0.86 19.54 12.87
CA SER A 336 1.50 18.94 14.04
C SER A 336 1.22 19.72 15.34
N ASP A 337 1.18 21.05 15.28
CA ASP A 337 0.82 21.88 16.44
C ASP A 337 -0.68 21.80 16.75
N VAL A 338 -1.54 21.70 15.73
CA VAL A 338 -2.98 21.47 15.92
C VAL A 338 -3.23 20.13 16.62
N ILE A 339 -2.58 19.05 16.18
CA ILE A 339 -2.62 17.74 16.84
C ILE A 339 -2.18 17.84 18.31
N ARG A 340 -1.11 18.60 18.59
CA ARG A 340 -0.64 18.80 19.97
C ARG A 340 -1.63 19.59 20.83
N ALA A 341 -2.44 20.46 20.23
CA ALA A 341 -3.42 21.27 20.95
C ALA A 341 -4.76 20.56 21.19
N GLU A 342 -5.09 19.53 20.41
CA GLU A 342 -6.41 18.89 20.42
C GLU A 342 -6.35 17.44 20.94
N PRO A 343 -6.82 17.17 22.18
CA PRO A 343 -6.76 15.83 22.77
C PRO A 343 -7.49 14.75 21.95
N ALA A 344 -8.56 15.10 21.24
CA ALA A 344 -9.27 14.17 20.38
C ALA A 344 -8.40 13.67 19.22
N LEU A 345 -7.58 14.53 18.61
CA LEU A 345 -6.63 14.14 17.56
C LEU A 345 -5.51 13.28 18.12
N GLN A 346 -5.02 13.57 19.33
CA GLN A 346 -4.02 12.74 20.00
C GLN A 346 -4.54 11.33 20.29
N SER A 347 -5.76 11.24 20.80
CA SER A 347 -6.41 9.94 21.06
C SER A 347 -6.57 9.15 19.77
N PHE A 348 -7.09 9.79 18.72
CA PHE A 348 -7.28 9.16 17.42
C PHE A 348 -5.96 8.64 16.83
N LEU A 349 -4.88 9.44 16.85
CA LEU A 349 -3.57 9.00 16.36
C LEU A 349 -2.92 7.94 17.24
N ALA A 350 -3.18 7.94 18.55
CA ALA A 350 -2.71 6.89 19.44
C ALA A 350 -3.32 5.52 19.12
N GLU A 351 -4.58 5.48 18.66
CA GLU A 351 -5.25 4.27 18.19
C GLU A 351 -4.64 3.72 16.88
N GLN A 352 -4.02 4.59 16.08
CA GLN A 352 -3.32 4.19 14.86
C GLN A 352 -1.91 3.64 15.12
N ARG A 353 -1.37 3.77 16.34
CA ARG A 353 0.00 3.36 16.66
C ARG A 353 0.19 1.86 16.46
N ILE A 354 1.25 1.50 15.74
CA ILE A 354 1.72 0.12 15.59
C ILE A 354 2.85 -0.12 16.60
N GLY A 355 2.94 -1.30 17.18
CA GLY A 355 3.91 -1.65 18.22
C GLY A 355 3.26 -1.84 19.60
N SER A 356 1.94 -1.69 19.70
CA SER A 356 1.19 -1.86 20.94
C SER A 356 0.90 -3.32 21.27
N SER A 357 0.99 -4.22 20.29
CA SER A 357 0.71 -5.65 20.43
C SER A 357 1.87 -6.51 19.94
N GLU A 358 1.92 -7.77 20.35
CA GLU A 358 2.93 -8.72 19.85
C GLU A 358 2.44 -9.34 18.53
N PRO A 359 3.24 -9.31 17.44
CA PRO A 359 2.93 -10.08 16.24
C PRO A 359 2.96 -11.59 16.50
N GLY A 360 1.98 -12.32 15.95
CA GLY A 360 1.88 -13.78 16.10
C GLY A 360 2.90 -14.59 15.28
N SER A 361 3.60 -13.96 14.35
CA SER A 361 4.58 -14.58 13.45
C SER A 361 5.89 -13.79 13.43
N PRO A 362 7.02 -14.36 12.95
CA PRO A 362 8.25 -13.62 12.77
C PRO A 362 8.08 -12.39 11.87
N VAL A 363 8.76 -11.30 12.24
CA VAL A 363 8.69 -10.02 11.52
C VAL A 363 10.10 -9.56 11.15
N ARG A 364 10.20 -8.97 9.96
CA ARG A 364 11.40 -8.29 9.47
C ARG A 364 11.08 -6.82 9.28
N VAL A 365 11.67 -5.98 10.11
CA VAL A 365 11.52 -4.52 10.05
C VAL A 365 12.78 -3.95 9.43
N ALA A 366 12.65 -3.33 8.26
CA ALA A 366 13.79 -2.70 7.57
C ALA A 366 13.51 -1.22 7.33
N THR A 367 14.50 -0.35 7.49
CA THR A 367 14.34 1.08 7.24
C THR A 367 15.70 1.70 6.92
N GLY A 368 15.74 2.71 6.04
CA GLY A 368 16.94 3.47 5.75
C GLY A 368 17.33 4.34 6.95
N VAL A 369 18.60 4.30 7.36
CA VAL A 369 19.07 5.12 8.51
C VAL A 369 19.05 6.63 8.25
N SER A 370 18.96 7.03 6.98
CA SER A 370 18.84 8.43 6.56
C SER A 370 17.43 8.79 6.09
N ASP A 371 16.43 7.91 6.26
CA ASP A 371 15.04 8.19 5.92
C ASP A 371 14.48 9.30 6.82
N ASP A 372 14.08 10.40 6.18
CA ASP A 372 13.56 11.63 6.78
C ASP A 372 12.11 11.92 6.37
N LEU A 373 11.49 11.08 5.53
CA LEU A 373 10.07 11.18 5.18
C LEU A 373 9.22 10.27 6.07
N VAL A 374 9.69 9.04 6.32
CA VAL A 374 9.15 8.13 7.31
C VAL A 374 10.27 7.84 8.31
N PRO A 375 10.46 8.71 9.33
CA PRO A 375 11.71 8.77 10.06
C PRO A 375 12.18 7.42 10.59
N HIS A 376 13.43 7.08 10.33
CA HIS A 376 14.07 5.84 10.80
C HIS A 376 13.78 5.55 12.29
N GLY A 377 13.84 6.57 13.14
CA GLY A 377 13.67 6.45 14.59
C GLY A 377 12.34 5.83 15.01
N GLN A 378 11.23 6.13 14.32
CA GLN A 378 9.93 5.56 14.69
C GLN A 378 9.77 4.11 14.22
N ALA A 379 10.31 3.74 13.06
CA ALA A 379 10.34 2.35 12.59
C ALA A 379 11.27 1.48 13.46
N ARG A 380 12.41 2.03 13.91
CA ARG A 380 13.27 1.38 14.91
C ARG A 380 12.54 1.18 16.23
N ARG A 381 11.76 2.18 16.67
CA ARG A 381 10.98 2.10 17.92
C ARG A 381 9.97 0.95 17.86
N LEU A 382 9.29 0.77 16.72
CA LEU A 382 8.43 -0.40 16.50
C LEU A 382 9.16 -1.72 16.74
N ALA A 383 10.35 -1.88 16.15
CA ALA A 383 11.16 -3.09 16.35
C ALA A 383 11.55 -3.30 17.83
N VAL A 384 11.93 -2.23 18.54
CA VAL A 384 12.22 -2.26 19.98
C VAL A 384 10.99 -2.66 20.80
N ASP A 385 9.83 -2.06 20.50
CA ASP A 385 8.57 -2.34 21.21
C ASP A 385 8.14 -3.80 21.04
N TRP A 386 8.24 -4.34 19.82
CA TRP A 386 7.99 -5.76 19.54
C TRP A 386 8.99 -6.69 20.20
N CYS A 387 10.29 -6.36 20.19
CA CYS A 387 11.30 -7.12 20.93
C CYS A 387 10.98 -7.17 22.44
N GLY A 388 10.56 -6.05 23.02
CA GLY A 388 10.17 -5.96 24.43
C GLY A 388 8.93 -6.80 24.78
N LYS A 389 8.11 -7.14 23.78
CA LYS A 389 6.92 -8.00 23.91
C LYS A 389 7.20 -9.49 23.68
N GLY A 390 8.40 -9.86 23.24
CA GLY A 390 8.78 -11.26 22.99
C GLY A 390 8.72 -11.70 21.52
N ALA A 391 8.38 -10.79 20.61
CA ALA A 391 8.27 -11.11 19.19
C ALA A 391 9.61 -11.51 18.57
N LYS A 392 9.56 -12.38 17.56
CA LYS A 392 10.74 -12.73 16.75
C LYS A 392 11.02 -11.67 15.69
N VAL A 393 11.78 -10.65 16.08
CA VAL A 393 12.14 -9.53 15.18
C VAL A 393 13.49 -9.76 14.51
N THR A 394 13.54 -9.57 13.19
CA THR A 394 14.75 -9.31 12.40
C THR A 394 14.77 -7.83 12.03
N TYR A 395 15.49 -7.01 12.77
CA TYR A 395 15.67 -5.59 12.46
C TYR A 395 16.82 -5.39 11.47
N VAL A 396 16.60 -4.60 10.41
CA VAL A 396 17.58 -4.33 9.35
C VAL A 396 17.70 -2.83 9.11
N PRO A 397 18.69 -2.16 9.73
CA PRO A 397 19.00 -0.77 9.40
C PRO A 397 19.74 -0.74 8.06
N VAL A 398 19.10 -0.20 7.02
CA VAL A 398 19.69 -0.11 5.69
C VAL A 398 20.63 1.10 5.65
N LEU A 399 21.93 0.81 5.60
CA LEU A 399 23.01 1.79 5.71
C LEU A 399 23.32 2.43 4.34
N LEU A 400 22.44 3.31 3.89
CA LEU A 400 22.71 4.19 2.74
C LEU A 400 23.00 5.62 3.26
N PRO A 401 23.99 6.32 2.70
CA PRO A 401 24.24 7.71 3.08
C PRO A 401 23.07 8.59 2.62
N GLY A 402 22.74 9.60 3.43
CA GLY A 402 21.79 10.63 3.03
C GLY A 402 22.30 11.39 1.79
N VAL A 403 21.43 11.54 0.78
CA VAL A 403 21.78 12.16 -0.51
C VAL A 403 21.12 13.53 -0.73
N GLY A 404 20.55 14.12 0.33
CA GLY A 404 19.89 15.43 0.27
C GLY A 404 18.57 15.45 -0.49
N SER A 405 17.99 14.28 -0.78
CA SER A 405 16.66 14.11 -1.35
C SER A 405 15.88 13.15 -0.46
N GLY A 406 14.78 13.62 0.13
CA GLY A 406 13.98 12.81 1.04
C GLY A 406 13.38 11.60 0.31
N LEU A 407 12.90 11.79 -0.92
CA LEU A 407 12.40 10.69 -1.75
C LEU A 407 13.46 9.61 -1.97
N LEU A 408 14.70 9.99 -2.31
CA LEU A 408 15.76 9.00 -2.49
C LEU A 408 16.17 8.33 -1.18
N ASN A 409 16.24 9.09 -0.08
CA ASN A 409 16.51 8.55 1.25
C ASN A 409 15.44 7.52 1.68
N HIS A 410 14.19 7.72 1.27
CA HIS A 410 13.06 6.83 1.57
C HIS A 410 12.99 5.62 0.63
N PHE A 411 13.17 5.78 -0.68
CA PHE A 411 12.96 4.70 -1.66
C PHE A 411 14.21 3.89 -2.02
N ALA A 412 15.42 4.45 -1.93
CA ALA A 412 16.63 3.67 -2.21
C ALA A 412 16.80 2.45 -1.29
N PRO A 413 16.48 2.53 0.02
CA PRO A 413 16.50 1.37 0.90
C PRO A 413 15.57 0.23 0.47
N LEU A 414 14.37 0.52 -0.06
CA LEU A 414 13.48 -0.49 -0.63
C LEU A 414 14.21 -1.33 -1.67
N LEU A 415 14.87 -0.69 -2.65
CA LEU A 415 15.57 -1.39 -3.72
C LEU A 415 16.81 -2.13 -3.23
N ALA A 416 17.58 -1.51 -2.34
CA ALA A 416 18.79 -2.12 -1.77
C ALA A 416 18.47 -3.39 -0.97
N ASP A 417 17.33 -3.41 -0.30
CA ASP A 417 16.95 -4.46 0.63
C ASP A 417 15.97 -5.50 0.04
N GLN A 418 15.28 -5.19 -1.06
CA GLN A 418 14.18 -6.00 -1.60
C GLN A 418 14.55 -7.47 -1.83
N GLY A 419 15.73 -7.73 -2.38
CA GLY A 419 16.20 -9.09 -2.64
C GLY A 419 16.39 -9.90 -1.35
N ASN A 420 16.97 -9.28 -0.33
CA ASN A 420 17.17 -9.89 0.98
C ASN A 420 15.84 -10.08 1.73
N ALA A 421 14.92 -9.12 1.61
CA ALA A 421 13.58 -9.19 2.16
C ALA A 421 12.79 -10.37 1.57
N ILE A 422 12.79 -10.50 0.24
CA ILE A 422 12.13 -11.61 -0.46
C ILE A 422 12.78 -12.94 -0.09
N ALA A 423 14.12 -13.04 -0.06
CA ALA A 423 14.81 -14.25 0.35
C ALA A 423 14.41 -14.68 1.77
N TRP A 424 14.52 -13.75 2.74
CA TRP A 424 14.13 -13.99 4.13
C TRP A 424 12.68 -14.46 4.24
N LEU A 425 11.77 -13.86 3.46
CA LEU A 425 10.36 -14.23 3.47
C LEU A 425 10.15 -15.63 2.86
N THR A 426 10.80 -15.94 1.74
CA THR A 426 10.70 -17.25 1.07
C THR A 426 11.27 -18.40 1.91
N ASP A 427 12.26 -18.14 2.77
CA ASP A 427 12.75 -19.14 3.72
C ASP A 427 11.63 -19.55 4.70
N ARG A 428 10.88 -18.57 5.22
CA ARG A 428 9.73 -18.83 6.13
C ARG A 428 8.60 -19.56 5.42
N LEU A 429 8.33 -19.19 4.17
CA LEU A 429 7.34 -19.85 3.31
C LEU A 429 7.74 -21.29 2.98
N SER A 430 9.04 -21.62 3.01
CA SER A 430 9.56 -22.99 2.86
C SER A 430 9.60 -23.76 4.19
N GLY A 431 9.19 -23.15 5.30
CA GLY A 431 9.16 -23.77 6.61
C GLY A 431 10.42 -23.61 7.44
N GLU A 432 11.40 -22.84 6.97
CA GLU A 432 12.60 -22.57 7.76
C GLU A 432 12.28 -21.64 8.95
N PRO A 433 12.82 -21.93 10.15
CA PRO A 433 12.58 -21.11 11.32
C PRO A 433 13.24 -19.73 11.19
N ALA A 434 12.57 -18.70 11.70
CA ALA A 434 13.16 -17.37 11.85
C ALA A 434 14.02 -17.26 13.12
N GLY A 435 15.20 -16.65 12.98
CA GLY A 435 15.94 -16.11 14.11
C GLY A 435 15.37 -14.77 14.59
N SER A 436 15.94 -14.26 15.68
CA SER A 436 15.73 -12.89 16.14
C SER A 436 17.06 -12.22 16.45
N ASN A 437 17.17 -10.93 16.14
CA ASN A 437 18.32 -10.10 16.49
C ASN A 437 17.98 -9.03 17.54
N CYS A 438 16.89 -9.22 18.31
CA CYS A 438 16.48 -8.32 19.39
C CYS A 438 17.61 -8.01 20.38
N TRP A 439 18.48 -8.98 20.64
CA TRP A 439 19.67 -8.81 21.50
C TRP A 439 20.64 -7.72 21.01
N SER A 440 20.67 -7.44 19.71
CA SER A 440 21.56 -6.46 19.11
C SER A 440 21.00 -5.04 19.10
N MET A 441 19.69 -4.86 19.34
CA MET A 441 19.02 -3.56 19.26
C MET A 441 19.69 -2.42 20.05
N PRO A 442 20.29 -2.62 21.24
CA PRO A 442 20.97 -1.54 21.95
C PRO A 442 22.15 -0.90 21.19
N VAL A 443 22.75 -1.62 20.23
CA VAL A 443 23.91 -1.16 19.44
C VAL A 443 23.60 -0.96 17.96
N GLN A 444 22.39 -1.32 17.51
CA GLN A 444 21.92 -0.97 16.18
C GLN A 444 21.62 0.53 16.13
N PRO A 445 21.95 1.21 15.00
CA PRO A 445 21.65 2.62 14.80
C PRO A 445 20.17 2.93 15.03
#